data_AF-A0A534RG42-F1
#
_entry.id   AF-A0A534RG42-F1
#
_cell.length_a   1.000
_cell.length_b   1.000
_cell.length_c   1.000
_cell.angle_alpha   90.00
_cell.angle_beta   90.00
_cell.angle_gamma   90.00
#
_symmetry.space_group_name_H-M   'P 1'
#
loop_
_entity.id
_entity.type
_entity.pdbx_description
1 polymer ?
#
loop_
_entity_poly.entity_id
_entity_poly.type
_entity_poly.pdbx_seq_one_letter_code
_entity_poly.pdbx_strand_id
1 'polypeptide(L)'
;MNVLQLGIPKGSLESATIELFRRSGWKIRVGERSYFPSVDDPGLRCLLVRAQEMARYVGSGALDAGITGRDWVLESEADVVVAQELVYSKASLRPTRWVLVVAQGSKVARPEDLRGARIATELVGYTRRWFAERNIDVQIEFSWGATEGKVAEG
;
A
#
# COMPACT_ATOMS: atom_id res chain seq x y z
N MET A 1 -6.41 -22.32 -22.44
CA MET A 1 -6.11 -20.88 -22.21
C MET A 1 -5.57 -20.75 -20.81
N ASN A 2 -4.45 -20.05 -20.63
CA ASN A 2 -4.00 -19.68 -19.29
C ASN A 2 -4.83 -18.47 -18.83
N VAL A 3 -5.50 -18.60 -17.69
CA VAL A 3 -6.34 -17.56 -17.11
C VAL A 3 -5.48 -16.73 -16.15
N LEU A 4 -5.34 -15.43 -16.43
CA LEU A 4 -4.56 -14.51 -15.60
C LEU A 4 -5.25 -14.30 -14.24
N GLN A 5 -4.56 -14.60 -13.15
CA GLN A 5 -4.98 -14.31 -11.78
C GLN A 5 -4.58 -12.88 -11.40
N LEU A 6 -5.56 -11.99 -11.30
CA LEU A 6 -5.35 -10.57 -11.02
C LEU A 6 -5.89 -10.20 -9.64
N GLY A 7 -5.02 -9.62 -8.81
CA GLY A 7 -5.42 -9.01 -7.55
C GLY A 7 -5.92 -7.57 -7.70
N ILE A 8 -7.08 -7.29 -7.09
CA ILE A 8 -7.68 -5.96 -6.98
C ILE A 8 -7.61 -5.54 -5.49
N PRO A 9 -7.16 -4.32 -5.17
CA PRO A 9 -7.01 -3.90 -3.79
C PRO A 9 -8.38 -3.72 -3.15
N LYS A 10 -8.65 -4.47 -2.07
CA LYS A 10 -9.86 -4.33 -1.27
C LYS A 10 -9.81 -3.04 -0.44
N GLY A 11 -10.96 -2.40 -0.21
CA GLY A 11 -11.09 -1.24 0.67
C GLY A 11 -11.06 0.10 -0.07
N SER A 12 -10.24 1.06 0.39
CA SER A 12 -10.34 2.46 -0.04
C SER A 12 -10.06 2.70 -1.53
N LEU A 13 -9.26 1.85 -2.18
CA LEU A 13 -8.93 1.90 -3.60
C LEU A 13 -9.81 1.01 -4.48
N GLU A 14 -10.70 0.20 -3.88
CA GLU A 14 -11.45 -0.85 -4.59
C GLU A 14 -12.33 -0.26 -5.69
N SER A 15 -13.24 0.66 -5.34
CA SER A 15 -14.17 1.27 -6.30
C SER A 15 -13.43 2.08 -7.38
N ALA A 16 -12.36 2.77 -7.02
CA ALA A 16 -11.55 3.54 -7.97
C ALA A 16 -10.81 2.62 -8.95
N THR A 17 -10.35 1.45 -8.49
CA THR A 17 -9.71 0.44 -9.33
C THR A 17 -10.73 -0.19 -10.29
N ILE A 18 -11.92 -0.56 -9.80
CA ILE A 18 -12.99 -1.10 -10.64
C ILE A 18 -13.42 -0.09 -11.70
N GLU A 19 -13.54 1.17 -11.35
CA GLU A 19 -13.86 2.24 -12.30
C GLU A 19 -12.74 2.42 -13.34
N LEU A 20 -11.48 2.27 -12.96
CA LEU A 20 -10.36 2.26 -13.90
C LEU A 20 -10.49 1.12 -14.92
N PHE A 21 -10.80 -0.11 -14.46
CA PHE A 21 -11.06 -1.24 -15.37
C PHE A 21 -12.26 -0.99 -16.29
N ARG A 22 -13.35 -0.42 -15.74
CA ARG A 22 -14.55 -0.07 -16.51
C ARG A 22 -14.25 0.90 -17.63
N ARG A 23 -13.42 1.92 -17.37
CA ARG A 23 -12.97 2.89 -18.38
C ARG A 23 -12.05 2.28 -19.43
N SER A 24 -11.35 1.20 -19.07
CA SER A 24 -10.49 0.44 -19.98
C SER A 24 -11.22 -0.66 -20.77
N GLY A 25 -12.53 -0.86 -20.52
CA GLY A 25 -13.37 -1.79 -21.28
C GLY A 25 -13.79 -3.07 -20.55
N TRP A 26 -13.31 -3.31 -19.32
CA TRP A 26 -13.66 -4.50 -18.53
C TRP A 26 -14.75 -4.20 -17.49
N LYS A 27 -15.79 -5.02 -17.41
CA LYS A 27 -16.86 -4.90 -16.42
C LYS A 27 -16.64 -5.87 -15.28
N ILE A 28 -16.11 -5.35 -14.18
CA ILE A 28 -15.93 -6.10 -12.93
C ILE A 28 -17.12 -5.86 -12.00
N ARG A 29 -17.74 -6.92 -11.51
CA ARG A 29 -18.85 -6.85 -10.54
C ARG A 29 -18.45 -7.48 -9.21
N VAL A 30 -18.58 -6.70 -8.14
CA VAL A 30 -18.29 -7.13 -6.77
C VAL A 30 -19.61 -7.31 -6.02
N GLY A 31 -19.81 -8.48 -5.41
CA GLY A 31 -20.88 -8.69 -4.43
C GLY A 31 -20.42 -8.23 -3.04
N GLU A 32 -21.36 -7.77 -2.19
CA GLU A 32 -21.07 -7.15 -0.87
C GLU A 32 -20.08 -7.92 0.03
N ARG A 33 -20.08 -9.25 -0.04
CA ARG A 33 -19.21 -10.12 0.79
C ARG A 33 -18.31 -11.04 -0.04
N SER A 34 -18.20 -10.80 -1.34
CA SER A 34 -17.39 -11.65 -2.22
C SER A 34 -15.93 -11.23 -2.18
N TYR A 35 -15.02 -12.21 -2.17
CA TYR A 35 -13.60 -12.01 -2.48
C TYR A 35 -13.25 -12.34 -3.94
N PHE A 36 -14.24 -12.80 -4.71
CA PHE A 36 -14.09 -13.22 -6.10
C PHE A 36 -15.07 -12.43 -6.96
N PRO A 37 -14.66 -11.26 -7.48
CA PRO A 37 -15.46 -10.49 -8.43
C PRO A 37 -15.66 -11.28 -9.72
N SER A 38 -16.81 -11.10 -10.37
CA SER A 38 -16.97 -11.55 -11.76
C SER A 38 -16.43 -10.50 -12.72
N VAL A 39 -15.90 -10.95 -13.86
CA VAL A 39 -15.42 -10.12 -14.96
C VAL A 39 -15.94 -10.68 -16.28
N ASP A 40 -16.18 -9.82 -17.27
CA ASP A 40 -16.69 -10.17 -18.59
C ASP A 40 -15.62 -10.63 -19.59
N ASP A 41 -14.46 -11.05 -19.09
CA ASP A 41 -13.33 -11.55 -19.87
C ASP A 41 -12.97 -12.97 -19.40
N PRO A 42 -13.10 -14.01 -20.25
CA PRO A 42 -12.80 -15.38 -19.88
C PRO A 42 -11.30 -15.66 -19.64
N GLY A 43 -10.42 -14.75 -20.08
CA GLY A 43 -8.98 -14.81 -19.84
C GLY A 43 -8.53 -14.23 -18.49
N LEU A 44 -9.45 -13.64 -17.72
CA LEU A 44 -9.16 -12.92 -16.48
C LEU A 44 -9.94 -13.51 -15.29
N ARG A 45 -9.25 -13.72 -14.17
CA ARG A 45 -9.86 -14.04 -12.88
C ARG A 45 -9.41 -13.03 -11.84
N CYS A 46 -10.36 -12.32 -11.26
CA CYS A 46 -10.09 -11.30 -10.26
C CYS A 46 -10.23 -11.84 -8.84
N LEU A 47 -9.36 -11.38 -7.94
CA LEU A 47 -9.43 -11.63 -6.50
C LEU A 47 -9.35 -10.29 -5.76
N LEU A 48 -10.22 -10.06 -4.78
CA LEU A 48 -10.07 -8.93 -3.86
C LEU A 48 -9.04 -9.29 -2.80
N VAL A 49 -7.95 -8.54 -2.75
CA VAL A 49 -6.84 -8.78 -1.82
C VAL A 49 -6.56 -7.52 -1.03
N ARG A 50 -6.23 -7.68 0.24
CA ARG A 50 -5.81 -6.56 1.08
C ARG A 50 -4.54 -5.94 0.49
N ALA A 51 -4.50 -4.62 0.33
CA ALA A 51 -3.38 -3.94 -0.34
C ALA A 51 -2.00 -4.31 0.26
N GLN A 52 -1.94 -4.44 1.59
CA GLN A 52 -0.77 -4.90 2.36
C GLN A 52 -0.19 -6.24 1.91
N GLU A 53 -1.02 -7.15 1.40
CA GLU A 53 -0.64 -8.53 1.08
C GLU A 53 -0.35 -8.74 -0.41
N MET A 54 -0.81 -7.81 -1.26
CA MET A 54 -0.81 -7.96 -2.71
C MET A 54 0.56 -8.33 -3.28
N ALA A 55 1.60 -7.59 -2.91
CA ALA A 55 2.95 -7.81 -3.42
C ALA A 55 3.49 -9.20 -3.04
N ARG A 56 3.15 -9.71 -1.85
CA ARG A 56 3.55 -11.06 -1.42
C ARG A 56 2.85 -12.15 -2.23
N TYR A 57 1.57 -11.97 -2.55
CA TYR A 57 0.83 -12.94 -3.37
C TYR A 57 1.32 -12.97 -4.82
N VAL A 58 1.73 -11.82 -5.37
CA VAL A 58 2.37 -11.77 -6.69
C VAL A 58 3.76 -12.41 -6.63
N GLY A 59 4.60 -12.05 -5.66
CA GLY A 59 5.96 -12.60 -5.53
C GLY A 59 6.00 -14.10 -5.24
N SER A 60 4.96 -14.68 -4.64
CA SER A 60 4.86 -16.13 -4.43
C SER A 60 4.29 -16.90 -5.63
N GLY A 61 3.82 -16.20 -6.67
CA GLY A 61 3.12 -16.80 -7.81
C GLY A 61 1.68 -17.24 -7.50
N ALA A 62 1.12 -16.88 -6.33
CA ALA A 62 -0.30 -17.12 -6.03
C ALA A 62 -1.23 -16.23 -6.87
N LEU A 63 -0.74 -15.05 -7.27
CA LEU A 63 -1.32 -14.18 -8.29
C LEU A 63 -0.29 -13.93 -9.38
N ASP A 64 -0.75 -13.79 -10.62
CA ASP A 64 0.12 -13.43 -11.74
C ASP A 64 0.43 -11.92 -11.75
N ALA A 65 -0.55 -11.11 -11.33
CA ALA A 65 -0.42 -9.67 -11.24
C ALA A 65 -1.36 -9.09 -10.16
N GLY A 66 -1.11 -7.87 -9.73
CA GLY A 66 -1.99 -7.18 -8.79
C GLY A 66 -1.78 -5.68 -8.78
N ILE A 67 -2.82 -4.94 -8.42
CA ILE A 67 -2.75 -3.49 -8.20
C ILE A 67 -2.72 -3.23 -6.70
N THR A 68 -1.70 -2.51 -6.24
CA THR A 68 -1.60 -2.09 -4.84
C THR A 68 -0.93 -0.73 -4.73
N GLY A 69 -0.96 -0.16 -3.54
CA GLY A 69 -0.20 1.05 -3.25
C GLY A 69 1.31 0.79 -3.29
N ARG A 70 2.05 1.78 -3.77
CA ARG A 70 3.52 1.74 -3.85
C ARG A 70 4.17 1.56 -2.48
N ASP A 71 3.50 2.07 -1.44
CA ASP A 71 3.83 1.86 -0.03
C ASP A 71 3.99 0.39 0.32
N TRP A 72 3.01 -0.43 -0.05
CA TRP A 72 3.01 -1.86 0.30
C TRP A 72 4.02 -2.66 -0.52
N VAL A 73 4.30 -2.26 -1.76
CA VAL A 73 5.39 -2.85 -2.54
C VAL A 73 6.72 -2.61 -1.82
N LEU A 74 7.01 -1.36 -1.47
CA LEU A 74 8.23 -0.98 -0.76
C LEU A 74 8.35 -1.64 0.61
N GLU A 75 7.25 -1.79 1.35
CA GLU A 75 7.25 -2.46 2.67
C GLU A 75 7.51 -3.96 2.58
N SER A 76 6.90 -4.63 1.58
CA SER A 76 6.84 -6.09 1.51
C SER A 76 8.16 -6.80 1.23
N GLU A 77 9.13 -6.12 0.60
CA GLU A 77 10.37 -6.69 0.06
C GLU A 77 10.15 -7.89 -0.88
N ALA A 78 8.93 -8.06 -1.42
CA ALA A 78 8.62 -9.13 -2.34
C ALA A 78 9.36 -8.93 -3.67
N ASP A 79 9.83 -10.04 -4.27
CA ASP A 79 10.42 -10.03 -5.61
C ASP A 79 9.33 -9.85 -6.66
N VAL A 80 9.04 -8.59 -6.98
CA VAL A 80 8.00 -8.21 -7.95
C VAL A 80 8.51 -7.10 -8.85
N VAL A 81 8.03 -7.08 -10.09
CA VAL A 81 8.30 -6.01 -11.03
C VAL A 81 7.15 -5.01 -11.02
N VAL A 82 7.47 -3.73 -10.81
CA VAL A 82 6.49 -2.64 -10.97
C VAL A 82 6.30 -2.38 -12.46
N ALA A 83 5.18 -2.86 -13.02
CA ALA A 83 4.89 -2.71 -14.44
C ALA A 83 4.53 -1.27 -14.83
N GLN A 84 3.75 -0.57 -13.99
CA GLN A 84 3.32 0.80 -14.25
C GLN A 84 2.90 1.52 -12.97
N GLU A 85 3.14 2.83 -12.91
CA GLU A 85 2.52 3.71 -11.90
C GLU A 85 1.16 4.20 -12.41
N LEU A 86 0.09 3.86 -11.69
CA LEU A 86 -1.26 4.27 -12.01
C LEU A 86 -1.64 5.48 -11.17
N VAL A 87 -1.83 6.64 -11.80
CA VAL A 87 -2.25 7.87 -11.11
C VAL A 87 -3.77 7.89 -11.00
N TYR A 88 -4.27 7.30 -9.93
CA TYR A 88 -5.69 7.33 -9.57
C TYR A 88 -5.83 7.31 -8.06
N SER A 89 -6.86 7.97 -7.52
CA SER A 89 -7.13 7.92 -6.09
C SER A 89 -8.59 8.18 -5.77
N LYS A 90 -8.93 7.99 -4.50
CA LYS A 90 -10.24 8.31 -3.95
C LYS A 90 -10.55 9.82 -3.90
N ALA A 91 -9.53 10.69 -3.84
CA ALA A 91 -9.72 12.10 -3.44
C ALA A 91 -8.94 13.15 -4.27
N SER A 92 -7.75 12.82 -4.80
CA SER A 92 -6.91 13.77 -5.53
C SER A 92 -5.98 13.07 -6.53
N LEU A 93 -5.71 13.71 -7.66
CA LEU A 93 -4.70 13.24 -8.63
C LEU A 93 -3.27 13.61 -8.22
N ARG A 94 -3.08 14.37 -7.11
CA ARG A 94 -1.74 14.70 -6.61
C ARG A 94 -1.13 13.47 -5.94
N PRO A 95 0.13 13.12 -6.25
CA PRO A 95 0.84 12.07 -5.55
C PRO A 95 0.89 12.34 -4.04
N THR A 96 0.54 11.33 -3.24
CA THR A 96 0.74 11.36 -1.79
C THR A 96 2.23 11.30 -1.48
N ARG A 97 2.63 11.97 -0.39
CA ARG A 97 4.00 11.91 0.13
C ARG A 97 3.99 11.37 1.54
N TRP A 98 4.98 10.55 1.86
CA TRP A 98 5.25 10.20 3.24
C TRP A 98 5.95 11.36 3.94
N VAL A 99 5.58 11.54 5.20
CA VAL A 99 6.08 12.60 6.06
C VAL A 99 6.37 12.01 7.43
N LEU A 100 7.40 12.54 8.08
CA LEU A 100 7.59 12.35 9.52
C LEU A 100 6.77 13.41 10.24
N VAL A 101 5.98 13.00 11.21
CA VAL A 101 5.12 13.89 11.99
C VAL A 101 5.60 13.90 13.43
N VAL A 102 5.68 15.10 14.00
CA VAL A 102 6.08 15.34 15.40
C VAL A 102 5.03 16.20 16.09
N ALA A 103 5.06 16.21 17.43
CA ALA A 103 4.12 17.01 18.22
C ALA A 103 4.24 18.50 17.89
N GLN A 104 3.12 19.22 18.00
CA GLN A 104 3.12 20.66 17.83
C GLN A 104 4.07 21.32 18.84
N GLY A 105 4.96 22.19 18.36
CA GLY A 105 5.98 22.85 19.19
C GLY A 105 7.24 22.00 19.44
N SER A 106 7.35 20.82 18.83
CA SER A 106 8.60 20.05 18.83
C SER A 106 9.74 20.87 18.22
N LYS A 107 10.95 20.68 18.78
CA LYS A 107 12.19 21.28 18.25
C LYS A 107 12.79 20.49 17.09
N VAL A 108 12.25 19.32 16.78
CA VAL A 108 12.69 18.49 15.65
C VAL A 108 12.42 19.25 14.35
N ALA A 109 13.48 19.51 13.60
CA ALA A 109 13.41 20.20 12.31
C ALA A 109 13.82 19.30 11.14
N ARG A 110 14.55 18.22 11.43
CA ARG A 110 15.08 17.29 10.44
C ARG A 110 15.14 15.85 11.00
N PRO A 111 15.24 14.82 10.13
CA PRO A 111 15.25 13.43 10.57
C PRO A 111 16.35 13.08 11.58
N GLU A 112 17.51 13.73 11.51
CA GLU A 112 18.66 13.49 12.38
C GLU A 112 18.35 13.84 13.85
N ASP A 113 17.43 14.77 14.08
CA ASP A 113 17.01 15.18 15.42
C ASP A 113 16.14 14.11 16.11
N LEU A 114 15.69 13.08 15.36
CA LEU A 114 14.94 11.94 15.88
C LEU A 114 15.85 10.84 16.42
N ARG A 115 17.17 11.03 16.49
CA ARG A 115 18.07 10.01 17.03
C ARG A 115 17.66 9.59 18.45
N GLY A 116 17.49 8.28 18.64
CA GLY A 116 17.02 7.69 19.89
C GLY A 116 15.51 7.82 20.13
N ALA A 117 14.76 8.46 19.23
CA ALA A 117 13.31 8.59 19.33
C ALA A 117 12.60 7.28 18.97
N ARG A 118 11.32 7.21 19.36
CA ARG A 118 10.39 6.17 18.95
C ARG A 118 9.59 6.62 17.74
N ILE A 119 9.46 5.74 16.75
CA ILE A 119 8.73 5.97 15.51
C ILE A 119 7.63 4.92 15.38
N ALA A 120 6.37 5.35 15.45
CA ALA A 120 5.20 4.51 15.20
C ALA A 120 4.83 4.55 13.71
N THR A 121 4.68 3.38 13.08
CA THR A 121 4.36 3.29 11.64
C THR A 121 3.72 1.95 11.29
N GLU A 122 2.89 1.90 10.24
CA GLU A 122 2.46 0.64 9.62
C GLU A 122 3.55 0.03 8.72
N LEU A 123 4.52 0.84 8.27
CA LEU A 123 5.53 0.49 7.27
C LEU A 123 6.88 0.22 7.93
N VAL A 124 6.91 -0.78 8.82
CA VAL A 124 8.03 -1.03 9.73
C VAL A 124 9.32 -1.33 8.97
N GLY A 125 9.24 -2.22 7.96
CA GLY A 125 10.40 -2.62 7.17
C GLY A 125 10.98 -1.44 6.40
N TYR A 126 10.14 -0.71 5.66
CA TYR A 126 10.56 0.45 4.89
C TYR A 126 11.15 1.54 5.78
N THR A 127 10.46 1.90 6.87
CA THR A 127 10.93 2.95 7.79
C THR A 127 12.28 2.55 8.40
N ARG A 128 12.50 1.28 8.74
CA ARG A 128 13.78 0.79 9.27
C ARG A 128 14.92 0.99 8.29
N ARG A 129 14.73 0.58 7.03
CA ARG A 129 15.74 0.76 5.98
C ARG A 129 16.01 2.25 5.73
N TRP A 130 14.96 3.06 5.68
CA TRP A 130 15.08 4.50 5.41
C TRP A 130 15.92 5.25 6.46
N PHE A 131 15.76 4.94 7.75
CA PHE A 131 16.58 5.51 8.83
C PHE A 131 17.99 4.90 8.86
N ALA A 132 18.13 3.60 8.61
CA ALA A 132 19.42 2.90 8.58
C ALA A 132 20.35 3.44 7.47
N GLU A 133 19.84 3.67 6.26
CA GLU A 133 20.57 4.29 5.14
C GLU A 133 21.17 5.67 5.49
N ARG A 134 20.59 6.35 6.50
CA ARG A 134 20.99 7.68 6.96
C ARG A 134 21.84 7.65 8.23
N ASN A 135 22.14 6.47 8.77
CA ASN A 135 22.84 6.31 10.06
C ASN A 135 22.14 7.06 11.22
N ILE A 136 20.81 7.01 11.24
CA ILE A 136 19.99 7.60 12.31
C ILE A 136 19.37 6.45 13.09
N ASP A 137 19.87 6.23 14.31
CA ASP A 137 19.35 5.19 15.21
C ASP A 137 18.00 5.61 15.82
N VAL A 138 16.98 4.76 15.66
CA VAL A 138 15.60 4.99 16.13
C VAL A 138 14.95 3.68 16.55
N GLN A 139 13.99 3.76 17.48
CA GLN A 139 13.16 2.62 17.87
C GLN A 139 11.88 2.60 17.03
N ILE A 140 11.69 1.59 16.20
CA ILE A 140 10.51 1.48 15.34
C ILE A 140 9.50 0.53 15.95
N GLU A 141 8.27 1.01 16.11
CA GLU A 141 7.13 0.23 16.57
C GLU A 141 6.03 0.17 15.52
N PHE A 142 5.31 -0.96 15.50
CA PHE A 142 4.18 -1.14 14.61
C PHE A 142 2.95 -0.39 15.13
N SER A 143 2.29 0.35 14.24
CA SER A 143 0.98 0.98 14.47
C SER A 143 -0.10 0.24 13.69
N TRP A 144 -1.30 0.09 14.28
CA TRP A 144 -2.46 -0.54 13.62
C TRP A 144 -3.35 0.47 12.88
N GLY A 145 -2.84 1.68 12.63
CA GLY A 145 -3.60 2.83 12.14
C GLY A 145 -3.84 3.85 13.27
N ALA A 146 -4.56 4.94 12.95
CA ALA A 146 -4.70 6.13 13.82
C ALA A 146 -3.33 6.62 14.35
N THR A 147 -2.30 6.49 13.52
CA THR A 147 -0.90 6.77 13.86
C THR A 147 -0.71 8.24 14.27
N GLU A 148 -1.55 9.14 13.76
CA GLU A 148 -1.62 10.54 14.17
C GLU A 148 -1.86 10.72 15.69
N GLY A 149 -2.57 9.79 16.33
CA GLY A 149 -2.83 9.83 17.77
C GLY A 149 -1.63 9.45 18.64
N LYS A 150 -0.66 8.71 18.10
CA LYS A 150 0.54 8.27 18.85
C LYS A 150 1.41 9.44 19.29
N VAL A 151 1.41 10.52 18.52
CA VAL A 151 2.16 11.74 18.82
C VAL A 151 1.57 12.51 20.00
N ALA A 152 0.27 12.34 20.30
CA ALA A 152 -0.42 13.07 21.36
C ALA A 152 -0.19 12.46 22.75
N GLU A 153 0.07 11.15 22.84
CA GLU A 153 0.16 10.43 24.12
C GLU A 153 1.60 10.09 24.58
N GLY A 154 2.63 10.39 23.77
CA GLY A 154 4.05 10.21 24.13
C GLY A 154 4.77 9.17 23.30
#